data_AF-A0A3D3AZ87-F1
#
_entry.id   AF-A0A3D3AZ87-F1
#
_cell.length_a   1.000
_cell.length_b   1.000
_cell.length_c   1.000
_cell.angle_alpha   90.00
_cell.angle_beta   90.00
_cell.angle_gamma   90.00
#
_symmetry.space_group_name_H-M   'P 1'
#
loop_
_entity.id
_entity.type
_entity.pdbx_description
1 polymer ?
#
loop_
_entity_poly.entity_id
_entity_poly.type
_entity_poly.pdbx_seq_one_letter_code
_entity_poly.pdbx_strand_id
1 'polypeptide(L)'
;MRSLPSAAPADVPRDLTAFAKTALLPRMRQVTKDAAIEITAVNSVPAFVATRASEAVALALALTGATETRAVSYTTEAGLFEQAGCPAVICGPGDIAQAHAADEYVSVAQLDSCMAFLEGLAKELSA
;
A
#
# COMPACT_ATOMS: atom_id res chain seq x y z
N MET A 1 -0.12 0.88 -10.17
CA MET A 1 -1.60 0.92 -9.98
C MET A 1 -1.95 0.26 -8.65
N ARG A 2 -3.09 0.63 -8.05
CA ARG A 2 -3.54 0.08 -6.76
C ARG A 2 -4.54 -1.04 -7.04
N SER A 3 -4.16 -2.27 -6.74
CA SER A 3 -5.02 -3.44 -6.92
C SER A 3 -5.69 -3.84 -5.60
N LEU A 4 -6.89 -4.39 -5.70
CA LEU A 4 -7.50 -5.10 -4.59
C LEU A 4 -6.81 -6.47 -4.41
N PRO A 5 -6.87 -7.08 -3.21
CA PRO A 5 -6.30 -8.41 -2.98
C PRO A 5 -6.82 -9.50 -3.93
N SER A 6 -8.05 -9.34 -4.44
CA SER A 6 -8.67 -10.28 -5.38
C SER A 6 -8.31 -10.04 -6.85
N ALA A 7 -7.61 -8.95 -7.18
CA ALA A 7 -7.29 -8.56 -8.55
C ALA A 7 -5.81 -8.77 -8.86
N ALA A 8 -5.47 -9.23 -10.07
CA ALA A 8 -4.08 -9.38 -10.45
C ALA A 8 -3.47 -7.99 -10.74
N PRO A 9 -2.28 -7.65 -10.21
CA PRO A 9 -1.62 -6.37 -10.49
C PRO A 9 -1.39 -6.08 -11.98
N ALA A 10 -1.33 -7.14 -12.79
CA ALA A 10 -1.15 -7.07 -14.24
C ALA A 10 -2.44 -6.80 -15.04
N ASP A 11 -3.62 -6.83 -14.43
CA ASP A 11 -4.89 -6.69 -15.15
C ASP A 11 -5.04 -5.32 -15.81
N VAL A 12 -4.98 -4.24 -15.02
CA VAL A 12 -5.13 -2.89 -15.58
C VAL A 12 -3.99 -2.51 -16.53
N PRO A 13 -2.69 -2.83 -16.29
CA PRO A 13 -1.64 -2.55 -17.27
C PRO A 13 -1.88 -3.27 -18.61
N ARG A 14 -2.36 -4.51 -18.55
CA ARG A 14 -2.72 -5.30 -19.73
C ARG A 14 -3.85 -4.65 -20.50
N ASP A 15 -4.92 -4.26 -19.82
CA ASP A 15 -6.08 -3.62 -20.45
C ASP A 15 -5.72 -2.26 -21.07
N LEU A 16 -4.92 -1.45 -20.36
CA LEU A 16 -4.39 -0.18 -20.87
C LEU A 16 -3.54 -0.41 -22.14
N THR A 17 -2.64 -1.40 -22.11
CA THR A 17 -1.79 -1.73 -23.25
C THR A 17 -2.61 -2.22 -24.44
N ALA A 18 -3.63 -3.05 -24.19
CA ALA A 18 -4.54 -3.52 -25.22
C ALA A 18 -5.26 -2.33 -25.86
N PHE A 19 -5.86 -1.45 -25.06
CA PHE A 19 -6.56 -0.25 -25.54
C PHE A 19 -5.63 0.67 -26.35
N ALA A 20 -4.41 0.93 -25.85
CA ALA A 20 -3.43 1.75 -26.54
C ALA A 20 -3.11 1.19 -27.94
N LYS A 21 -2.90 -0.12 -28.05
CA LYS A 21 -2.53 -0.79 -29.30
C LYS A 21 -3.68 -0.92 -30.29
N THR A 22 -4.87 -1.28 -29.81
CA THR A 22 -5.98 -1.69 -30.69
C THR A 22 -6.95 -0.56 -31.00
N ALA A 23 -7.09 0.43 -30.11
CA ALA A 23 -8.04 1.53 -30.29
C ALA A 23 -7.33 2.86 -30.54
N LEU A 24 -6.34 3.22 -29.72
CA LEU A 24 -5.75 4.56 -29.74
C LEU A 24 -4.72 4.76 -30.86
N LEU A 25 -3.72 3.88 -30.95
CA LEU A 25 -2.64 3.99 -31.94
C LEU A 25 -3.14 4.02 -33.39
N PRO A 26 -4.14 3.20 -33.81
CA PRO A 26 -4.69 3.30 -35.17
C PRO A 26 -5.31 4.67 -35.45
N ARG A 27 -6.02 5.26 -34.49
CA ARG A 27 -6.62 6.60 -34.62
C ARG A 27 -5.55 7.69 -34.72
N MET A 28 -4.48 7.60 -33.92
CA MET A 28 -3.34 8.54 -34.00
C MET A 28 -2.66 8.49 -35.38
N ARG A 29 -2.52 7.28 -35.94
CA ARG A 29 -1.89 7.08 -37.26
C ARG A 29 -2.70 7.56 -38.46
N GLN A 30 -4.00 7.80 -38.28
CA GLN A 30 -4.80 8.52 -39.28
C GLN A 30 -4.41 9.99 -39.40
N VAL A 31 -3.84 10.57 -38.33
CA VAL A 31 -3.36 11.97 -38.31
C VAL A 31 -1.88 12.05 -38.67
N THR A 32 -1.02 11.22 -38.06
CA THR A 32 0.42 11.15 -38.38
C THR A 32 0.95 9.72 -38.37
N LYS A 33 1.55 9.29 -39.47
CA LYS A 33 1.97 7.88 -39.66
C LYS A 33 3.03 7.44 -38.65
N ASP A 34 3.87 8.36 -38.20
CA ASP A 34 4.99 8.09 -37.29
C ASP A 34 4.58 8.07 -35.81
N ALA A 35 3.29 8.21 -35.51
CA ALA A 35 2.80 8.09 -34.14
C ALA A 35 3.15 6.72 -33.53
N ALA A 36 3.58 6.78 -32.27
CA ALA A 36 3.92 5.62 -31.44
C ALA A 36 3.42 5.83 -30.00
N ILE A 37 3.25 4.73 -29.27
CA ILE A 37 2.95 4.72 -27.84
C ILE A 37 3.90 3.70 -27.20
N GLU A 38 4.63 4.14 -26.17
CA GLU A 38 5.44 3.28 -25.30
C GLU A 38 4.86 3.34 -23.89
N ILE A 39 4.72 2.18 -23.25
CA ILE A 39 4.18 2.05 -21.90
C ILE A 39 5.16 1.22 -21.07
N THR A 40 5.68 1.83 -20.01
CA THR A 40 6.65 1.20 -19.10
C THR A 40 6.10 1.22 -17.68
N ALA A 41 6.02 0.04 -17.06
CA ALA A 41 5.68 -0.06 -15.65
C ALA A 41 6.94 0.25 -14.81
N VAL A 42 6.88 1.31 -14.00
CA VAL A 42 8.01 1.75 -13.17
C VAL A 42 7.94 1.22 -11.73
N ASN A 43 6.75 0.86 -11.26
CA ASN A 43 6.55 0.31 -9.93
C ASN A 43 5.34 -0.63 -9.88
N SER A 44 5.44 -1.62 -8.99
CA SER A 44 4.34 -2.51 -8.64
C SER A 44 4.55 -2.99 -7.22
N VAL A 45 3.51 -2.86 -6.39
CA VAL A 45 3.50 -3.35 -5.03
C VAL A 45 2.26 -4.23 -4.87
N PRO A 46 2.40 -5.46 -4.35
CA PRO A 46 1.26 -6.33 -4.10
C PRO A 46 0.27 -5.68 -3.14
N ALA A 47 -1.01 -6.04 -3.28
CA ALA A 47 -1.99 -5.74 -2.25
C ALA A 47 -1.63 -6.52 -0.98
N PHE A 48 -1.89 -5.92 0.18
CA PHE A 48 -1.64 -6.52 1.49
C PHE A 48 -2.96 -6.78 2.20
N VAL A 49 -3.06 -7.92 2.90
CA VAL A 49 -4.21 -8.24 3.75
C VAL A 49 -3.72 -8.53 5.16
N ALA A 50 -4.12 -7.67 6.11
CA ALA A 50 -3.87 -7.91 7.54
C ALA A 50 -4.79 -9.05 8.05
N THR A 51 -4.38 -10.30 7.82
CA THR A 51 -5.17 -11.47 8.24
C THR A 51 -5.22 -11.57 9.76
N ARG A 52 -6.38 -11.98 10.31
CA ARG A 52 -6.54 -12.20 11.76
C ARG A 52 -5.68 -13.34 12.31
N ALA A 53 -5.16 -14.21 11.44
CA ALA A 53 -4.27 -15.30 11.82
C ALA A 53 -2.81 -14.84 11.99
N SER A 54 -2.47 -13.61 11.59
CA SER A 54 -1.11 -13.08 11.70
C SER A 54 -0.79 -12.72 13.15
N GLU A 55 0.30 -13.29 13.68
CA GLU A 55 0.83 -12.96 15.02
C GLU A 55 1.22 -11.48 15.11
N ALA A 56 1.76 -10.90 14.02
CA ALA A 56 2.09 -9.48 13.97
C ALA A 56 0.84 -8.59 14.11
N VAL A 57 -0.29 -9.01 13.54
CA VAL A 57 -1.57 -8.30 13.68
C VAL A 57 -2.08 -8.40 15.12
N ALA A 58 -2.06 -9.60 15.71
CA ALA A 58 -2.51 -9.81 17.09
C ALA A 58 -1.68 -8.96 18.08
N LEU A 59 -0.36 -8.97 17.93
CA LEU A 59 0.56 -8.18 18.73
C LEU A 59 0.29 -6.67 18.59
N ALA A 60 0.13 -6.18 17.35
CA ALA A 60 -0.13 -4.76 17.12
C ALA A 60 -1.48 -4.32 17.70
N LEU A 61 -2.54 -5.13 17.62
CA LEU A 61 -3.83 -4.82 18.24
C LEU A 61 -3.70 -4.73 19.77
N ALA A 62 -2.97 -5.67 20.39
CA ALA A 62 -2.73 -5.65 21.83
C ALA A 62 -1.95 -4.41 22.28
N LEU A 63 -0.86 -4.07 21.58
CA LEU A 63 0.00 -2.93 21.93
C LEU A 63 -0.63 -1.56 21.64
N THR A 64 -1.47 -1.46 20.60
CA THR A 64 -2.16 -0.20 20.26
C THR A 64 -3.48 -0.01 21.01
N GLY A 65 -4.02 -1.07 21.63
CA GLY A 65 -5.36 -1.06 22.22
C GLY A 65 -6.50 -1.04 21.18
N ALA A 66 -6.20 -1.21 19.89
CA ALA A 66 -7.21 -1.30 18.85
C ALA A 66 -7.94 -2.64 18.89
N THR A 67 -9.22 -2.64 18.54
CA THR A 67 -10.06 -3.85 18.55
C THR A 67 -10.16 -4.54 17.19
N GLU A 68 -9.82 -3.84 16.11
CA GLU A 68 -9.93 -4.33 14.74
C GLU A 68 -8.93 -3.69 13.77
N THR A 69 -8.70 -4.38 12.65
CA THR A 69 -7.92 -3.86 11.52
C THR A 69 -8.81 -3.07 10.57
N ARG A 70 -8.19 -2.18 9.79
CA ARG A 70 -8.89 -1.33 8.81
C ARG A 70 -8.24 -1.51 7.44
N ALA A 71 -9.03 -1.39 6.38
CA ALA A 71 -8.53 -1.33 5.01
C ALA A 71 -8.37 0.13 4.59
N VAL A 72 -7.36 0.39 3.76
CA VAL A 72 -7.01 1.72 3.29
C VAL A 72 -6.62 1.66 1.82
N SER A 73 -6.89 2.72 1.07
CA SER A 73 -6.64 2.78 -0.38
C SER A 73 -5.28 3.40 -0.70
N TYR A 74 -4.21 2.99 -0.01
CA TYR A 74 -2.85 3.41 -0.31
C TYR A 74 -1.88 2.22 -0.29
N THR A 75 -0.67 2.46 -0.77
CA THR A 75 0.36 1.44 -0.91
C THR A 75 1.38 1.58 0.21
N THR A 76 1.82 0.44 0.74
CA THR A 76 2.96 0.32 1.67
C THR A 76 3.76 -0.91 1.27
N GLU A 77 4.95 -1.07 1.84
CA GLU A 77 5.85 -2.19 1.62
C GLU A 77 5.36 -3.50 2.27
N ALA A 78 4.30 -3.46 3.08
CA ALA A 78 3.79 -4.65 3.78
C ALA A 78 3.44 -5.81 2.83
N GLY A 79 2.92 -5.52 1.63
CA GLY A 79 2.63 -6.54 0.62
C GLY A 79 3.91 -7.20 0.07
N LEU A 80 5.03 -6.47 0.04
CA LEU A 80 6.33 -7.01 -0.34
C LEU A 80 6.92 -7.88 0.77
N PHE A 81 6.79 -7.45 2.03
CA PHE A 81 7.25 -8.24 3.18
C PHE A 81 6.46 -9.56 3.32
N GLU A 82 5.13 -9.50 3.16
CA GLU A 82 4.30 -10.70 3.15
C GLU A 82 4.70 -11.67 2.02
N GLN A 83 4.94 -11.14 0.81
CA GLN A 83 5.41 -11.95 -0.32
C GLN A 83 6.81 -12.57 -0.06
N ALA A 84 7.66 -11.90 0.72
CA ALA A 84 8.95 -12.41 1.15
C ALA A 84 8.87 -13.40 2.33
N GLY A 85 7.67 -13.71 2.83
CA GLY A 85 7.46 -14.62 3.96
C GLY A 85 7.62 -13.98 5.33
N CYS A 86 7.68 -12.64 5.41
CA CYS A 86 7.74 -11.90 6.66
C CYS A 86 6.34 -11.41 7.05
N PRO A 87 5.77 -11.87 8.19
CA PRO A 87 4.54 -11.30 8.71
C PRO A 87 4.69 -9.79 8.91
N ALA A 88 3.76 -9.02 8.35
CA ALA A 88 3.78 -7.56 8.40
C ALA A 88 2.47 -7.01 8.95
N VAL A 89 2.54 -5.80 9.50
CA VAL A 89 1.37 -5.02 9.92
C VAL A 89 1.70 -3.53 9.77
N ILE A 90 0.71 -2.74 9.36
CA ILE A 90 0.80 -1.29 9.36
C ILE A 90 0.05 -0.80 10.60
N CYS A 91 0.72 -0.03 11.45
CA CYS A 91 0.13 0.57 12.64
C CYS A 91 0.69 1.97 12.85
N GLY A 92 -0.05 2.79 13.58
CA GLY A 92 0.35 4.15 13.91
C GLY A 92 -0.85 5.04 14.23
N PRO A 93 -0.64 6.13 14.98
CA PRO A 93 -1.70 7.05 15.39
C PRO A 93 -1.98 8.16 14.36
N GLY A 94 -1.30 8.12 13.20
CA GLY A 94 -1.44 9.10 12.12
C GLY A 94 -2.76 8.93 11.36
N ASP A 95 -3.22 10.02 10.73
CA ASP A 95 -4.35 10.01 9.80
C ASP A 95 -3.82 10.27 8.38
N ILE A 96 -4.22 9.41 7.45
CA ILE A 96 -3.83 9.55 6.04
C ILE A 96 -4.39 10.82 5.40
N ALA A 97 -5.50 11.37 5.92
CA ALA A 97 -6.05 12.62 5.43
C ALA A 97 -5.08 13.81 5.55
N GLN A 98 -4.09 13.71 6.45
CA GLN A 98 -3.06 14.72 6.69
C GLN A 98 -1.77 14.47 5.88
N ALA A 99 -1.52 13.24 5.43
CA ALA A 99 -0.33 12.89 4.68
C ALA A 99 -0.37 13.47 3.26
N HIS A 100 0.75 14.00 2.77
CA HIS A 100 0.88 14.63 1.45
C HIS A 100 -0.09 15.81 1.24
N ALA A 101 -0.49 16.47 2.32
CA ALA A 101 -1.28 17.69 2.29
C ALA A 101 -0.39 18.92 2.57
N ALA A 102 -0.89 20.11 2.26
CA ALA A 102 -0.24 21.33 2.75
C ALA A 102 -0.23 21.34 4.28
N ASP A 103 0.81 21.91 4.87
CA ASP A 103 0.99 22.00 6.32
C ASP A 103 0.94 20.63 7.04
N GLU A 104 1.41 19.57 6.38
CA GLU A 104 1.58 18.24 6.99
C GLU A 104 2.39 18.35 8.29
N TYR A 105 1.86 17.76 9.37
CA TYR A 105 2.50 17.77 10.67
C TYR A 105 2.47 16.39 11.34
N VAL A 106 3.06 16.31 12.54
CA VAL A 106 2.78 15.24 13.50
C VAL A 106 2.68 15.89 14.87
N SER A 107 1.63 15.57 15.62
CA SER A 107 1.45 16.13 16.97
C SER A 107 2.40 15.47 17.96
N VAL A 108 2.78 16.20 19.02
CA VAL A 108 3.56 15.63 20.13
C VAL A 108 2.86 14.41 20.72
N ALA A 109 1.54 14.46 20.91
CA ALA A 109 0.76 13.33 21.43
C ALA A 109 0.82 12.07 20.53
N GLN A 110 0.90 12.24 19.20
CA GLN A 110 1.10 11.11 18.28
C GLN A 110 2.52 10.54 18.39
N LEU A 111 3.52 11.38 18.61
CA LEU A 111 4.89 10.92 18.89
C LEU A 111 4.94 10.13 20.21
N ASP A 112 4.31 10.66 21.27
CA ASP A 112 4.24 9.97 22.57
C ASP A 112 3.54 8.60 22.44
N SER A 113 2.46 8.52 21.66
CA SER A 113 1.76 7.25 21.37
C SER A 113 2.64 6.26 20.59
N CYS A 114 3.43 6.76 19.63
CA CYS A 114 4.39 5.95 18.89
C CYS A 114 5.49 5.40 19.82
N MET A 115 6.02 6.24 20.70
CA MET A 115 7.03 5.82 21.67
C MET A 115 6.48 4.78 22.65
N ALA A 116 5.26 4.96 23.16
CA ALA A 116 4.60 3.98 24.01
C ALA A 116 4.43 2.62 23.31
N PHE A 117 4.08 2.62 22.02
CA PHE A 117 4.00 1.39 21.22
C PHE A 117 5.37 0.71 21.11
N LEU A 118 6.43 1.45 20.75
CA LEU A 118 7.78 0.91 20.59
C LEU A 118 8.34 0.35 21.90
N GLU A 119 8.10 1.02 23.02
CA GLU A 119 8.48 0.52 24.35
C GLU A 119 7.72 -0.75 24.72
N GLY A 120 6.42 -0.82 24.43
CA GLY A 120 5.62 -2.02 24.63
C GLY A 120 6.12 -3.20 23.79
N LEU A 121 6.44 -2.93 22.51
CA LEU A 121 7.02 -3.92 21.61
C LEU A 121 8.38 -4.43 22.11
N ALA A 122 9.27 -3.53 22.54
CA ALA A 122 10.57 -3.91 23.07
C ALA A 122 10.46 -4.80 24.32
N LYS A 123 9.52 -4.47 25.23
CA LYS A 123 9.24 -5.29 26.42
C LYS A 123 8.78 -6.69 26.04
N GLU A 124 7.79 -6.80 25.15
CA GLU A 124 7.25 -8.09 24.70
C GLU A 124 8.32 -8.98 24.07
N LEU A 125 9.18 -8.42 23.21
CA LEU A 125 10.23 -9.18 22.52
C LEU A 125 11.45 -9.51 23.40
N SER A 126 11.53 -8.92 24.59
CA SER A 126 12.63 -9.13 25.55
C SER A 126 12.28 -10.10 26.69
N ALA A 127 11.01 -10.52 26.78
CA ALA A 127 10.50 -11.49 27.74
C ALA A 127 10.84 -12.93 27.33
#